data_AF-A0AA38ZTZ6-F1
#
_entry.id   AF-A0AA38ZTZ6-F1
#
_cell.length_a   1.000
_cell.length_b   1.000
_cell.length_c   1.000
_cell.angle_alpha   90.00
_cell.angle_beta   90.00
_cell.angle_gamma   90.00
#
_symmetry.space_group_name_H-M   'P 1'
#
loop_
_entity.id
_entity.type
_entity.pdbx_description
1 polymer ?
#
loop_
_entity_poly.entity_id
_entity_poly.type
_entity_poly.pdbx_seq_one_letter_code
_entity_poly.pdbx_strand_id
1 'polypeptide(L)'
;MASSHLIRKSMLNQGHLLYKTRCASFSSAPKPEKNASHHLSAVIDAVKERKLPPELRGQRSSLRSETDIINIAEQRIWQSMKEGQFENLPGKGKPLDLRDNPHADPAEDTLYRILSKNGCAPEWVELNKEIRTQVNGWRSALKKAWANRCNQSHSQWVESCKALKLQMSDINNKVFRYNLIVPFGRQMFGLKWEKEVARLEEQ
;
A
#
# COMPACT_ATOMS: atom_id res chain seq x y z
N MET A 1 48.52 28.61 46.66
CA MET A 1 49.26 27.87 47.71
C MET A 1 48.26 27.08 48.55
N ALA A 2 48.52 25.76 48.70
CA ALA A 2 48.04 24.77 49.67
C ALA A 2 46.59 24.88 50.24
N SER A 3 45.68 23.94 49.95
CA SER A 3 45.58 22.54 50.42
C SER A 3 44.89 22.40 51.80
N SER A 4 43.70 21.80 51.75
CA SER A 4 43.19 20.71 52.59
C SER A 4 43.41 20.74 54.11
N HIS A 5 42.32 20.69 54.90
CA HIS A 5 42.11 19.62 55.90
C HIS A 5 40.73 19.66 56.58
N LEU A 6 40.09 18.50 56.61
CA LEU A 6 38.97 18.08 57.46
C LEU A 6 39.38 18.05 58.94
N ILE A 7 38.51 18.44 59.89
CA ILE A 7 38.30 17.73 61.18
C ILE A 7 36.86 17.96 61.72
N ARG A 8 36.25 16.84 62.15
CA ARG A 8 34.98 16.63 62.89
C ARG A 8 34.75 17.53 64.11
N LYS A 9 33.47 17.80 64.42
CA LYS A 9 32.94 17.71 65.80
C LYS A 9 31.52 17.13 65.82
N SER A 10 31.35 16.02 66.52
CA SER A 10 30.09 15.56 67.10
C SER A 10 29.80 16.34 68.39
N MET A 11 28.54 16.34 68.85
CA MET A 11 28.04 16.26 70.25
C MET A 11 26.55 16.66 70.21
N LEU A 12 25.62 15.73 70.48
CA LEU A 12 24.85 15.60 71.74
C LEU A 12 23.74 16.67 71.88
N ASN A 13 22.49 16.44 72.33
CA ASN A 13 21.79 15.28 72.90
C ASN A 13 20.35 15.75 73.25
N GLN A 14 19.41 14.79 73.39
CA GLN A 14 18.13 14.83 74.16
C GLN A 14 17.04 15.79 73.67
N GLY A 15 15.76 15.43 73.58
CA GLY A 15 15.01 14.24 74.00
C GLY A 15 13.56 14.67 74.28
N HIS A 16 12.57 13.92 73.81
CA HIS A 16 11.42 13.54 74.64
C HIS A 16 10.55 12.51 73.92
N LEU A 17 10.46 11.35 74.55
CA LEU A 17 9.59 10.24 74.23
C LEU A 17 8.24 10.52 74.88
N LEU A 18 7.16 10.61 74.10
CA LEU A 18 5.80 10.39 74.58
C LEU A 18 5.15 9.29 73.75
N TYR A 19 4.75 8.27 74.49
CA TYR A 19 4.20 6.99 74.09
C TYR A 19 2.77 7.15 73.60
N LYS A 20 2.42 6.53 72.47
CA LYS A 20 1.06 6.00 72.28
C LYS A 20 1.08 4.78 71.36
N THR A 21 0.31 3.81 71.80
CA THR A 21 0.23 2.40 71.43
C THR A 21 -0.22 2.14 69.99
N ARG A 22 0.50 1.23 69.33
CA ARG A 22 0.08 0.19 68.35
C ARG A 22 -1.20 0.43 67.53
N CYS A 23 -1.01 0.58 66.21
CA CYS A 23 -1.81 -0.10 65.20
C CYS A 23 -0.87 -0.55 64.06
N ALA A 24 -0.68 -1.87 63.96
CA ALA A 24 -0.04 -2.48 62.81
C ALA A 24 -1.08 -2.53 61.68
N SER A 25 -1.05 -1.57 60.77
CA SER A 25 -1.66 -1.69 59.46
C SER A 25 -0.55 -1.93 58.46
N PHE A 26 -0.19 -3.19 58.27
CA PHE A 26 0.60 -3.63 57.13
C PHE A 26 -0.33 -3.49 55.90
N SER A 27 -0.42 -2.29 55.33
CA SER A 27 -1.02 -2.17 54.01
C SER A 27 -0.01 -2.75 53.03
N SER A 28 -0.20 -4.02 52.68
CA SER A 28 0.42 -4.57 51.48
C SER A 28 -0.06 -3.70 50.32
N ALA A 29 0.83 -2.84 49.81
CA ALA A 29 0.58 -2.14 48.56
C ALA A 29 0.18 -3.21 47.51
N PRO A 30 -0.96 -3.04 46.81
CA PRO A 30 -1.39 -4.04 45.85
C PRO A 30 -0.33 -4.10 44.75
N LYS A 31 0.28 -5.29 44.58
CA LYS A 31 1.13 -5.55 43.41
C LYS A 31 0.24 -5.31 42.19
N PRO A 32 0.66 -4.49 41.21
CA PRO A 32 -0.18 -4.23 40.05
C PRO A 32 -0.46 -5.57 39.37
N GLU A 33 -1.73 -5.96 39.33
CA GLU A 33 -2.17 -7.09 38.51
C GLU A 33 -1.75 -6.78 37.08
N LYS A 34 -0.76 -7.54 36.59
CA LYS A 34 -0.25 -7.39 35.23
C LYS A 34 -1.31 -7.91 34.28
N ASN A 35 -2.21 -7.01 33.86
CA ASN A 35 -3.23 -7.29 32.87
C ASN A 35 -2.53 -7.68 31.55
N ALA A 36 -2.89 -8.82 30.97
CA ALA A 36 -2.22 -9.39 29.79
C ALA A 36 -2.17 -8.39 28.62
N SER A 37 -3.19 -7.53 28.49
CA SER A 37 -3.26 -6.45 27.51
C SER A 37 -2.12 -5.43 27.62
N HIS A 38 -1.67 -5.11 28.85
CA HIS A 38 -0.57 -4.17 29.06
C HIS A 38 0.78 -4.78 28.69
N HIS A 39 0.95 -6.10 28.87
CA HIS A 39 2.14 -6.80 28.42
C HIS A 39 2.20 -6.86 26.89
N LEU A 40 1.08 -7.17 26.23
CA LEU A 40 0.98 -7.15 24.78
C LEU A 40 1.25 -5.75 24.20
N SER A 41 0.68 -4.70 24.81
CA SER A 41 0.97 -3.31 24.42
C SER A 41 2.45 -2.99 24.57
N ALA A 42 3.06 -3.33 25.71
CA ALA A 42 4.48 -3.07 25.94
C ALA A 42 5.39 -3.81 24.95
N VAL A 43 5.05 -5.05 24.59
CA VAL A 43 5.78 -5.82 23.57
C VAL A 43 5.61 -5.18 22.19
N ILE A 44 4.38 -4.80 21.81
CA ILE A 44 4.10 -4.12 20.54
C ILE A 44 4.85 -2.78 20.46
N ASP A 45 4.84 -2.00 21.53
CA ASP A 45 5.53 -0.72 21.62
C ASP A 45 7.04 -0.93 21.52
N ALA A 46 7.63 -1.87 22.26
CA ALA A 46 9.06 -2.19 22.16
C ALA A 46 9.48 -2.64 20.75
N VAL A 47 8.64 -3.42 20.05
CA VAL A 47 8.87 -3.81 18.65
C VAL A 47 8.80 -2.60 17.74
N LYS A 48 7.83 -1.72 17.91
CA LYS A 48 7.71 -0.45 17.16
C LYS A 48 8.91 0.47 17.41
N GLU A 49 9.33 0.65 18.66
CA GLU A 49 10.54 1.43 19.02
C GLU A 49 11.80 0.91 18.32
N ARG A 50 11.96 -0.41 18.22
CA ARG A 50 13.11 -1.02 17.55
C ARG A 50 13.18 -0.70 16.05
N LYS A 51 12.01 -0.51 15.40
CA LYS A 51 11.92 -0.14 13.99
C LYS A 51 12.17 1.35 13.76
N LEU A 52 12.12 2.18 14.80
CA LEU A 52 12.37 3.61 14.69
C LEU A 52 13.87 3.94 14.61
N PRO A 53 14.23 5.03 13.89
CA PRO A 53 15.49 5.74 14.03
C PRO A 53 15.90 5.91 15.50
N PRO A 54 17.18 5.70 15.89
CA PRO A 54 17.64 5.90 17.26
C PRO A 54 17.24 7.25 17.89
N GLU A 55 17.13 8.29 17.07
CA GLU A 55 16.75 9.66 17.41
C GLU A 55 15.29 9.78 17.88
N LEU A 56 14.44 8.80 17.54
CA LEU A 56 13.00 8.75 17.86
C LEU A 56 12.64 7.74 18.97
N ARG A 57 13.62 6.99 19.49
CA ARG A 57 13.39 5.95 20.50
C ARG A 57 13.19 6.56 21.88
N GLY A 58 12.20 6.08 22.63
CA GLY A 58 11.99 6.47 24.04
C GLY A 58 11.34 7.83 24.28
N GLN A 59 11.02 8.59 23.22
CA GLN A 59 10.11 9.73 23.33
C GLN A 59 8.67 9.23 23.58
N ARG A 60 7.99 9.78 24.59
CA ARG A 60 6.59 9.41 24.89
C ARG A 60 5.73 9.61 23.63
N SER A 61 4.94 8.59 23.30
CA SER A 61 4.10 8.47 22.10
C SER A 61 3.22 9.69 21.78
N SER A 62 2.88 10.50 22.79
CA SER A 62 2.08 11.72 22.64
C SER A 62 2.78 12.89 21.94
N LEU A 63 4.10 12.83 21.73
CA LEU A 63 4.89 13.88 21.04
C LEU A 63 5.53 13.40 19.74
N ARG A 64 5.10 12.25 19.19
CA ARG A 64 5.48 11.86 17.82
C ARG A 64 4.58 12.60 16.85
N SER A 65 4.84 13.88 16.63
CA SER A 65 4.16 14.56 15.53
C SER A 65 4.64 13.94 14.22
N GLU A 66 3.75 13.81 13.25
CA GLU A 66 4.10 13.33 11.90
C GLU A 66 5.27 14.15 11.31
N THR A 67 5.32 15.44 11.65
CA THR A 67 6.41 16.37 11.37
C THR A 67 7.78 15.92 11.88
N ASP A 68 7.89 15.34 13.07
CA ASP A 68 9.19 14.91 13.61
C ASP A 68 9.78 13.73 12.84
N ILE A 69 8.92 12.80 12.43
CA ILE A 69 9.29 11.65 11.60
C ILE A 69 9.77 12.14 10.22
N ILE A 70 9.02 13.05 9.61
CA ILE A 70 9.38 13.65 8.32
C ILE A 70 10.73 14.36 8.42
N ASN A 71 10.93 15.22 9.44
CA ASN A 71 12.17 15.98 9.60
C ASN A 71 13.40 15.08 9.72
N ILE A 72 13.29 13.99 10.49
CA ILE A 72 14.41 13.05 10.66
C ILE A 72 14.65 12.23 9.39
N ALA A 73 13.59 11.85 8.68
CA ALA A 73 13.71 11.18 7.38
C ALA A 73 14.43 12.08 6.37
N GLU A 74 14.01 13.35 6.25
CA GLU A 74 14.64 14.35 5.38
C GLU A 74 16.12 14.55 5.71
N GLN A 75 16.47 14.73 6.98
CA GLN A 75 17.86 14.89 7.41
C GLN A 75 18.73 13.69 6.98
N ARG A 76 18.23 12.46 7.12
CA ARG A 76 18.93 11.25 6.71
C ARG A 76 19.08 11.11 5.20
N ILE A 77 18.06 11.49 4.44
CA ILE A 77 18.12 11.52 2.97
C ILE A 77 19.21 12.51 2.53
N TRP A 78 19.21 13.72 3.09
CA TRP A 78 20.25 14.73 2.83
C TRP A 78 21.67 14.27 3.15
N GLN A 79 21.87 13.66 4.32
CA GLN A 79 23.17 13.10 4.70
C GLN A 79 23.61 12.01 3.71
N SER A 80 22.71 11.09 3.36
CA SER A 80 22.98 9.99 2.42
C SER A 80 23.29 10.51 1.00
N MET A 81 22.64 11.58 0.56
CA MET A 81 22.95 12.26 -0.70
C MET A 81 24.34 12.90 -0.66
N LYS A 82 24.68 13.61 0.43
CA LYS A 82 25.99 14.25 0.60
C LYS A 82 27.13 13.23 0.64
N GLU A 83 26.89 12.07 1.25
CA GLU A 83 27.83 10.95 1.30
C GLU A 83 27.92 10.16 -0.01
N GLY A 84 27.07 10.46 -1.00
CA GLY A 84 27.05 9.75 -2.28
C GLY A 84 26.54 8.30 -2.19
N GLN A 85 25.79 7.95 -1.14
CA GLN A 85 25.25 6.59 -0.93
C GLN A 85 24.33 6.14 -2.07
N PHE A 86 23.75 7.08 -2.82
CA PHE A 86 22.89 6.81 -3.98
C PHE A 86 23.66 6.65 -5.31
N GLU A 87 24.96 6.93 -5.34
CA GLU A 87 25.73 6.93 -6.59
C GLU A 87 26.04 5.53 -7.10
N ASN A 88 26.34 4.58 -6.21
CA ASN A 88 26.75 3.21 -6.52
C ASN A 88 25.73 2.16 -6.09
N LEU A 89 24.44 2.43 -6.27
CA LEU A 89 23.40 1.46 -5.95
C LEU A 89 23.47 0.23 -6.87
N PRO A 90 23.29 -0.99 -6.33
CA PRO A 90 23.21 -2.19 -7.14
C PRO A 90 22.04 -2.06 -8.12
N GLY A 91 22.32 -2.18 -9.41
CA GLY A 91 21.30 -2.09 -10.46
C GLY A 91 20.99 -0.67 -10.97
N LYS A 92 21.70 0.37 -10.52
CA LYS A 92 21.55 1.73 -11.07
C LYS A 92 21.74 1.72 -12.60
N GLY A 93 20.78 2.28 -13.32
CA GLY A 93 20.78 2.36 -14.79
C GLY A 93 20.43 1.05 -15.53
N LYS A 94 20.19 -0.06 -14.82
CA LYS A 94 19.73 -1.32 -15.43
C LYS A 94 18.20 -1.39 -15.40
N PRO A 95 17.56 -2.05 -16.40
CA PRO A 95 16.13 -2.35 -16.33
C PRO A 95 15.80 -3.11 -15.04
N LEU A 96 14.69 -2.76 -14.41
CA LEU A 96 14.21 -3.43 -13.21
C LEU A 96 13.84 -4.87 -13.52
N ASP A 97 14.30 -5.80 -12.69
CA ASP A 97 13.88 -7.19 -12.78
C ASP A 97 12.53 -7.37 -12.09
N LEU A 98 11.49 -7.65 -12.88
CA LEU A 98 10.12 -7.83 -12.41
C LEU A 98 9.75 -9.31 -12.19
N ARG A 99 10.72 -10.22 -12.28
CA ARG A 99 10.47 -11.67 -12.20
C ARG A 99 10.15 -12.16 -10.80
N ASP A 100 10.73 -11.54 -9.78
CA ASP A 100 10.60 -11.98 -8.39
C ASP A 100 9.74 -10.98 -7.61
N ASN A 101 8.71 -11.49 -6.93
CA ASN A 101 7.91 -10.69 -6.01
C ASN A 101 8.32 -10.99 -4.56
N PRO A 102 9.12 -10.12 -3.90
CA PRO A 102 9.57 -10.36 -2.52
C PRO A 102 8.44 -10.33 -1.48
N HIS A 103 7.24 -9.93 -1.90
CA HIS A 103 6.05 -9.88 -1.05
C HIS A 103 5.09 -11.06 -1.28
N ALA A 104 5.36 -11.92 -2.27
CA ALA A 104 4.58 -13.14 -2.50
C ALA A 104 5.06 -14.27 -1.60
N ASP A 105 4.15 -15.18 -1.25
CA ASP A 105 4.54 -16.44 -0.61
C ASP A 105 5.44 -17.25 -1.56
N PRO A 106 6.52 -17.91 -1.08
CA PRO A 106 7.46 -18.63 -1.95
C PRO A 106 6.82 -19.72 -2.82
N ALA A 107 5.78 -20.41 -2.31
CA ALA A 107 5.08 -21.43 -3.07
C ALA A 107 4.19 -20.80 -4.15
N GLU A 108 3.47 -19.73 -3.81
CA GLU A 108 2.65 -18.96 -4.77
C GLU A 108 3.51 -18.34 -5.88
N ASP A 109 4.63 -17.71 -5.53
CA ASP A 109 5.53 -17.10 -6.50
C ASP A 109 6.10 -18.15 -7.47
N THR A 110 6.49 -19.32 -6.96
CA THR A 110 6.94 -20.44 -7.80
C THR A 110 5.85 -20.90 -8.75
N LEU A 111 4.61 -21.05 -8.27
CA LEU A 111 3.45 -21.41 -9.09
C LEU A 111 3.22 -20.40 -10.21
N TYR A 112 3.11 -19.10 -9.89
CA TYR A 112 2.89 -18.06 -10.88
C TYR A 112 4.03 -17.97 -11.90
N ARG A 113 5.26 -18.22 -11.46
CA ARG A 113 6.44 -18.26 -12.35
C ARG A 113 6.38 -19.42 -13.32
N ILE A 114 5.97 -20.61 -12.88
CA ILE A 114 5.79 -21.77 -13.76
C ILE A 114 4.67 -21.51 -14.77
N LEU A 115 3.51 -21.01 -14.31
CA LEU A 115 2.39 -20.70 -15.19
C LEU A 115 2.77 -19.66 -16.26
N SER A 116 3.43 -18.58 -15.85
CA SER A 116 3.92 -17.53 -16.73
C SER A 116 4.93 -18.07 -17.77
N LYS A 117 5.88 -18.92 -17.36
CA LYS A 117 6.85 -19.56 -18.28
C LYS A 117 6.18 -20.45 -19.33
N ASN A 118 5.06 -21.09 -18.99
CA ASN A 118 4.28 -21.91 -19.92
C ASN A 118 3.27 -21.10 -20.75
N GLY A 119 3.24 -19.77 -20.57
CA GLY A 119 2.27 -18.90 -21.24
C GLY A 119 0.84 -19.08 -20.75
N CYS A 120 0.63 -19.73 -19.60
CA CYS A 120 -0.67 -19.90 -18.98
C CYS A 120 -1.05 -18.60 -18.28
N ALA A 121 -1.91 -17.81 -18.91
CA ALA A 121 -2.43 -16.59 -18.32
C ALA A 121 -3.75 -16.86 -17.56
N PRO A 122 -4.06 -16.11 -16.50
CA PRO A 122 -5.37 -16.16 -15.88
C PRO A 122 -6.49 -15.86 -16.90
N GLU A 123 -7.65 -16.48 -16.74
CA GLU A 123 -8.81 -16.31 -17.65
C GLU A 123 -9.13 -14.84 -17.93
N TRP A 124 -9.11 -13.98 -16.91
CA TRP A 124 -9.41 -12.56 -17.06
C TRP A 124 -8.38 -11.82 -17.94
N VAL A 125 -7.12 -12.25 -17.98
CA VAL A 125 -6.08 -11.68 -18.85
C VAL A 125 -6.38 -12.03 -20.31
N GLU A 126 -6.71 -13.29 -20.56
CA GLU A 126 -7.06 -13.77 -21.91
C GLU A 126 -8.33 -13.10 -22.42
N LEU A 127 -9.36 -13.03 -21.57
CA LEU A 127 -10.61 -12.37 -21.87
C LEU A 127 -10.40 -10.86 -22.12
N ASN A 128 -9.52 -10.19 -21.38
CA ASN A 128 -9.17 -8.80 -21.64
C ASN A 128 -8.60 -8.61 -23.05
N LYS A 129 -7.67 -9.49 -23.45
CA LYS A 129 -7.04 -9.48 -24.78
C LYS A 129 -8.08 -9.74 -25.88
N GLU A 130 -9.00 -10.66 -25.64
CA GLU A 130 -10.08 -10.97 -26.56
C GLU A 130 -11.02 -9.77 -26.75
N ILE A 131 -11.49 -9.17 -25.65
CA ILE A 131 -12.36 -7.99 -25.66
C ILE A 131 -11.69 -6.85 -26.43
N ARG A 132 -10.42 -6.55 -26.14
CA ARG A 132 -9.68 -5.47 -26.84
C ARG A 132 -9.58 -5.73 -28.35
N THR A 133 -9.29 -6.97 -28.73
CA THR A 133 -9.23 -7.36 -30.15
C THR A 133 -10.58 -7.17 -30.84
N GLN A 134 -11.68 -7.61 -30.20
CA GLN A 134 -13.03 -7.48 -30.74
C GLN A 134 -13.48 -6.02 -30.82
N VAL A 135 -13.20 -5.21 -29.80
CA VAL A 135 -13.48 -3.76 -29.82
C VAL A 135 -12.77 -3.08 -30.99
N ASN A 136 -11.49 -3.41 -31.22
CA ASN A 136 -10.73 -2.82 -32.33
C ASN A 136 -11.27 -3.24 -33.69
N GLY A 137 -11.62 -4.53 -33.86
CA GLY A 137 -12.25 -5.04 -35.08
C GLY A 137 -13.61 -4.39 -35.34
N TRP A 138 -14.45 -4.31 -34.31
CA TRP A 138 -15.76 -3.68 -34.36
C TRP A 138 -15.68 -2.19 -34.70
N ARG A 139 -14.77 -1.43 -34.07
CA ARG A 139 -14.55 0.00 -34.41
C ARG A 139 -14.09 0.19 -35.85
N SER A 140 -13.23 -0.70 -36.34
CA SER A 140 -12.78 -0.66 -37.74
C SER A 140 -13.93 -0.95 -38.71
N ALA A 141 -14.79 -1.91 -38.38
CA ALA A 141 -15.99 -2.23 -39.15
C ALA A 141 -17.00 -1.07 -39.15
N LEU A 142 -17.24 -0.46 -37.98
CA LEU A 142 -18.10 0.71 -37.82
C LEU A 142 -17.58 1.88 -38.66
N LYS A 143 -16.27 2.18 -38.61
CA LYS A 143 -15.66 3.25 -39.42
C LYS A 143 -15.82 3.00 -40.92
N LYS A 144 -15.65 1.77 -41.38
CA LYS A 144 -15.86 1.39 -42.80
C LYS A 144 -17.32 1.54 -43.22
N ALA A 145 -18.26 1.07 -42.40
CA ALA A 145 -19.69 1.21 -42.67
C ALA A 145 -20.09 2.70 -42.70
N TRP A 146 -19.58 3.50 -41.77
CA TRP A 146 -19.83 4.94 -41.68
C TRP A 146 -19.32 5.71 -42.91
N ALA A 147 -18.15 5.36 -43.43
CA ALA A 147 -17.59 5.97 -44.63
C ALA A 147 -18.40 5.62 -45.90
N ASN A 148 -18.95 4.41 -45.96
CA ASN A 148 -19.74 3.94 -47.11
C ASN A 148 -21.22 4.32 -47.05
N ARG A 149 -21.68 5.01 -46.00
CA ARG A 149 -23.11 5.32 -45.78
C ARG A 149 -23.75 6.11 -46.92
N CYS A 150 -22.99 6.99 -47.57
CA CYS A 150 -23.48 7.82 -48.68
C CYS A 150 -23.58 7.07 -50.00
N ASN A 151 -22.85 5.95 -50.13
CA ASN A 151 -22.83 5.11 -51.33
C ASN A 151 -23.78 3.91 -51.22
N GLN A 152 -24.28 3.62 -50.01
CA GLN A 152 -25.17 2.49 -49.74
C GLN A 152 -26.64 2.90 -49.73
N SER A 153 -27.50 1.95 -50.12
CA SER A 153 -28.94 2.11 -49.95
C SER A 153 -29.29 2.19 -48.46
N HIS A 154 -30.31 2.98 -48.12
CA HIS A 154 -30.78 3.14 -46.74
C HIS A 154 -31.05 1.80 -46.04
N SER A 155 -31.59 0.81 -46.76
CA SER A 155 -31.84 -0.53 -46.22
C SER A 155 -30.56 -1.27 -45.83
N GLN A 156 -29.47 -1.14 -46.61
CA GLN A 156 -28.19 -1.79 -46.32
C GLN A 156 -27.50 -1.17 -45.11
N TRP A 157 -27.64 0.15 -44.95
CA TRP A 157 -27.16 0.87 -43.77
C TRP A 157 -27.89 0.42 -42.49
N VAL A 158 -29.21 0.28 -42.54
CA VAL A 158 -30.02 -0.18 -41.40
C VAL A 158 -29.63 -1.59 -40.96
N GLU A 159 -29.47 -2.53 -41.91
CA GLU A 159 -29.02 -3.90 -41.59
C GLU A 159 -27.60 -3.91 -41.02
N SER A 160 -26.69 -3.10 -41.57
CA SER A 160 -25.33 -2.96 -41.04
C SER A 160 -25.32 -2.40 -39.61
N CYS A 161 -26.17 -1.42 -39.31
CA CYS A 161 -26.34 -0.88 -37.97
C CYS A 161 -26.87 -1.95 -37.00
N LYS A 162 -27.84 -2.76 -37.43
CA LYS A 162 -28.40 -3.85 -36.62
C LYS A 162 -27.34 -4.90 -36.29
N ALA A 163 -26.56 -5.33 -37.28
CA ALA A 163 -25.46 -6.27 -37.10
C ALA A 163 -24.39 -5.72 -36.16
N LEU A 164 -23.97 -4.46 -36.34
CA LEU A 164 -22.98 -3.82 -35.47
C LEU A 164 -23.49 -3.64 -34.03
N LYS A 165 -24.78 -3.35 -33.83
CA LYS A 165 -25.38 -3.28 -32.48
C LYS A 165 -25.41 -4.65 -31.80
N LEU A 166 -25.70 -5.72 -32.53
CA LEU A 166 -25.63 -7.09 -32.01
C LEU A 166 -24.20 -7.41 -31.55
N GLN A 167 -23.19 -7.18 -32.40
CA GLN A 167 -21.79 -7.39 -32.06
C GLN A 167 -21.34 -6.57 -30.83
N MET A 168 -21.81 -5.32 -30.73
CA MET A 168 -21.55 -4.48 -29.57
C MET A 168 -22.14 -5.09 -28.29
N SER A 169 -23.35 -5.66 -28.37
CA SER A 169 -23.98 -6.36 -27.25
C SER A 169 -23.15 -7.57 -26.80
N ASP A 170 -22.62 -8.35 -27.74
CA ASP A 170 -21.77 -9.51 -27.43
C ASP A 170 -20.47 -9.08 -26.73
N ILE A 171 -19.85 -8.00 -27.20
CA ILE A 171 -18.68 -7.39 -26.54
C ILE A 171 -19.06 -6.94 -25.12
N ASN A 172 -20.20 -6.28 -24.94
CA ASN A 172 -20.65 -5.82 -23.64
C ASN A 172 -20.95 -6.97 -22.67
N ASN A 173 -21.49 -8.10 -23.15
CA ASN A 173 -21.65 -9.31 -22.35
C ASN A 173 -20.31 -9.86 -21.88
N LYS A 174 -19.27 -9.84 -22.73
CA LYS A 174 -17.91 -10.22 -22.33
C LYS A 174 -17.31 -9.24 -21.32
N VAL A 175 -17.52 -7.94 -21.51
CA VAL A 175 -17.11 -6.92 -20.53
C VAL A 175 -17.79 -7.15 -19.18
N PHE A 176 -19.08 -7.49 -19.17
CA PHE A 176 -19.78 -7.85 -17.95
C PHE A 176 -19.15 -9.08 -17.28
N ARG A 177 -18.94 -10.18 -18.02
CA ARG A 177 -18.24 -11.37 -17.49
C ARG A 177 -16.85 -11.05 -16.94
N TYR A 178 -16.06 -10.27 -17.68
CA TYR A 178 -14.74 -9.82 -17.25
C TYR A 178 -14.81 -9.04 -15.93
N ASN A 179 -15.78 -8.13 -15.77
CA ASN A 179 -15.95 -7.35 -14.55
C ASN A 179 -16.32 -8.19 -13.33
N LEU A 180 -16.89 -9.38 -13.52
CA LEU A 180 -17.22 -10.32 -12.44
C LEU A 180 -15.99 -11.10 -11.94
N ILE A 181 -15.01 -11.36 -12.81
CA ILE A 181 -13.85 -12.22 -12.48
C ILE A 181 -12.57 -11.43 -12.19
N VAL A 182 -12.53 -10.15 -12.54
CA VAL A 182 -11.33 -9.32 -12.39
C VAL A 182 -11.20 -8.75 -10.97
N PRO A 183 -9.96 -8.60 -10.43
CA PRO A 183 -9.74 -7.85 -9.20
C PRO A 183 -10.29 -6.42 -9.25
N PHE A 184 -10.70 -5.90 -8.09
CA PHE A 184 -11.20 -4.53 -7.96
C PHE A 184 -10.22 -3.50 -8.53
N GLY A 185 -10.76 -2.46 -9.18
CA GLY A 185 -9.96 -1.40 -9.83
C GLY A 185 -9.48 -1.71 -11.25
N ARG A 186 -9.69 -2.93 -11.76
CA ARG A 186 -9.33 -3.32 -13.14
C ARG A 186 -10.55 -3.54 -14.06
N GLN A 187 -11.74 -3.17 -13.59
CA GLN A 187 -13.00 -3.28 -14.32
C GLN A 187 -13.04 -2.34 -15.54
N MET A 188 -13.90 -2.68 -16.50
CA MET A 188 -14.06 -1.98 -17.77
C MET A 188 -15.48 -1.46 -17.94
N PHE A 189 -15.60 -0.33 -18.65
CA PHE A 189 -16.90 0.17 -19.11
C PHE A 189 -17.28 -0.49 -20.43
N GLY A 190 -18.56 -0.81 -20.58
CA GLY A 190 -19.12 -1.26 -21.86
C GLY A 190 -19.15 -0.15 -22.91
N LEU A 191 -19.25 -0.56 -24.17
CA LEU A 191 -19.44 0.32 -25.31
C LEU A 191 -20.87 0.87 -25.33
N LYS A 192 -21.01 2.14 -25.72
CA LYS A 192 -22.30 2.80 -25.97
C LYS A 192 -22.34 3.28 -27.42
N TRP A 193 -23.42 2.96 -28.12
CA TRP A 193 -23.57 3.25 -29.55
C TRP A 193 -23.43 4.75 -29.83
N GLU A 194 -24.15 5.57 -29.08
CA GLU A 194 -24.24 7.02 -29.27
C GLU A 194 -22.87 7.68 -29.09
N LYS A 195 -22.11 7.23 -28.10
CA LYS A 195 -20.75 7.74 -27.84
C LYS A 195 -19.78 7.39 -28.97
N GLU A 196 -19.89 6.18 -29.51
CA GLU A 196 -18.99 5.71 -30.55
C GLU A 196 -19.30 6.35 -31.92
N VAL A 197 -20.57 6.66 -32.18
CA VAL A 197 -21.01 7.44 -33.36
C VAL A 197 -20.59 8.91 -33.24
N ALA A 198 -20.82 9.56 -32.09
CA ALA A 198 -20.41 10.95 -31.87
C ALA A 198 -18.90 11.15 -32.11
N ARG A 199 -18.06 10.20 -31.69
CA ARG A 199 -16.62 10.22 -31.95
C ARG A 199 -16.26 10.19 -33.45
N LEU A 200 -17.11 9.62 -34.29
CA LEU A 200 -16.93 9.61 -35.75
C LEU A 200 -17.45 10.87 -36.44
N GLU A 201 -18.31 11.65 -35.76
CA GLU A 201 -18.78 12.95 -36.25
C GLU A 201 -17.76 14.06 -35.96
N GLU A 202 -16.98 13.91 -34.88
CA GLU A 202 -15.90 14.82 -34.50
C GLU A 202 -14.58 14.64 -35.28
N GLN A 203 -14.45 13.57 -36.09
CA GLN A 203 -13.26 13.25 -36.90
C GLN A 203 -13.42 13.65 -38.36
#